data_AF-A0A934H8W1-F1
#
_entry.id   AF-A0A934H8W1-F1
#
_cell.length_a   1.000
_cell.length_b   1.000
_cell.length_c   1.000
_cell.angle_alpha   90.00
_cell.angle_beta   90.00
_cell.angle_gamma   90.00
#
_symmetry.space_group_name_H-M   'P 1'
#
loop_
_entity.id
_entity.type
_entity.pdbx_description
1 polymer ?
#
loop_
_entity_poly.entity_id
_entity_poly.type
_entity_poly.pdbx_seq_one_letter_code
_entity_poly.pdbx_strand_id
1 'polypeptide(L)'
;MAYADLRDFISRLDAEGELLRITTPVSARLEITEITDRVSKSAAGKNKALLFENVTGSSLPVLINAFGSARRMALALGVDDLEALRHNLGRVIDPKLPQGMGEMMKRGSEMLGVLRSIGFGPTTVRRAPCQDVVITENPSLDLLPLLTCWPQDGGPYITLPQVITRDPATGQRNVGMYRLQKYDSRTLGMHWQRHKGGADHEREALALKKPTIPCAIALGGDPAQMWCASAPLPPGIDEYLLASWLRGKPVPFVKAITQDIEVPANAEIVIEGYVDPNEHRTEGPFGDHTGFYTPPDLFPVFHVTAITHQRGAIYPTTIVGKPPMEDYWMGKATERLFLPLLQLFLGEVTDYAMPAEGVFHNLIILSAKTRFPGHAQKIMYGVWGLGLMMLSKAVIVVDADVDVHDPAQVAAAVLNLVDWRRDITLVDGPVDQLDHSALQDSYGGKIGIDATRKTNRPPAPAPVALPAADISAAVGGDAWAASYPGVLVVRVNKLQRSVRETFAALWKIAPDVNLIALDSGANVGDVSEAAWRTLGNVDWRRDMVINGGPIDHFAADGGSRGQIGIDATAKGPADQHPRGWPQELEMSA
;
A
#
# COMPACT_ATOMS: atom_id res chain seq x y z
N MET A 1 17.96 18.71 -5.48
CA MET A 1 17.64 19.57 -6.66
C MET A 1 16.41 18.97 -7.34
N ALA A 2 15.48 19.79 -7.82
CA ALA A 2 14.32 19.30 -8.59
C ALA A 2 14.76 18.72 -9.93
N TYR A 3 14.23 17.56 -10.31
CA TYR A 3 14.47 17.00 -11.64
C TYR A 3 13.72 17.80 -12.70
N ALA A 4 14.31 17.96 -13.89
CA ALA A 4 13.61 18.61 -14.99
C ALA A 4 12.41 17.76 -15.48
N ASP A 5 12.64 16.46 -15.62
CA ASP A 5 11.72 15.47 -16.17
C ASP A 5 12.15 14.06 -15.71
N LEU A 6 11.55 13.02 -16.30
CA LEU A 6 11.85 11.63 -16.00
C LEU A 6 13.28 11.22 -16.40
N ARG A 7 13.83 11.83 -17.46
CA ARG A 7 15.13 11.46 -18.04
C ARG A 7 16.28 11.90 -17.16
N ASP A 8 16.14 13.05 -16.52
CA ASP A 8 17.07 13.52 -15.50
C ASP A 8 17.10 12.56 -14.30
N PHE A 9 15.93 12.05 -13.88
CA PHE A 9 15.87 11.03 -12.82
C PHE A 9 16.48 9.69 -13.25
N ILE A 10 16.21 9.21 -14.47
CA ILE A 10 16.85 8.00 -15.03
C ILE A 10 18.38 8.17 -15.05
N SER A 11 18.86 9.34 -15.48
CA SER A 11 20.31 9.64 -15.50
C SER A 11 20.91 9.63 -14.10
N ARG A 12 20.16 10.12 -13.10
CA ARG A 12 20.58 10.05 -11.69
C ARG A 12 20.62 8.61 -11.18
N LEU A 13 19.62 7.79 -11.50
CA LEU A 13 19.61 6.37 -11.12
C LEU A 13 20.81 5.63 -11.73
N ASP A 14 21.12 5.88 -13.00
CA ASP A 14 22.28 5.31 -13.71
C ASP A 14 23.61 5.72 -13.02
N ALA A 15 23.77 7.02 -12.72
CA ALA A 15 24.96 7.55 -12.05
C ALA A 15 25.17 6.99 -10.63
N GLU A 16 24.09 6.64 -9.92
CA GLU A 16 24.14 6.02 -8.59
C GLU A 16 24.24 4.48 -8.66
N GLY A 17 24.30 3.90 -9.86
CA GLY A 17 24.31 2.45 -10.06
C GLY A 17 23.01 1.77 -9.67
N GLU A 18 21.89 2.51 -9.64
CA GLU A 18 20.55 2.06 -9.25
C GLU A 18 19.66 1.63 -10.43
N LEU A 19 20.18 1.71 -11.66
CA LEU A 19 19.48 1.35 -12.90
C LEU A 19 20.20 0.23 -13.65
N LEU A 20 19.44 -0.69 -14.24
CA LEU A 20 19.91 -1.63 -15.25
C LEU A 20 19.20 -1.36 -16.58
N ARG A 21 19.98 -1.24 -17.66
CA ARG A 21 19.47 -1.11 -19.03
C ARG A 21 19.42 -2.47 -19.70
N ILE A 22 18.28 -2.82 -20.29
CA ILE A 22 18.02 -4.11 -20.92
C ILE A 22 17.77 -3.87 -22.41
N THR A 23 18.72 -4.28 -23.25
CA THR A 23 18.67 -4.13 -24.71
C THR A 23 18.12 -5.37 -25.42
N THR A 24 18.10 -6.51 -24.73
CA THR A 24 17.49 -7.75 -25.25
C THR A 24 16.01 -7.50 -25.52
N PRO A 25 15.44 -7.99 -26.63
CA PRO A 25 14.00 -7.91 -26.87
C PRO A 25 13.21 -8.58 -25.73
N VAL A 26 12.22 -7.90 -25.17
CA VAL A 26 11.34 -8.42 -24.12
C VAL A 26 9.88 -8.07 -24.42
N SER A 27 8.96 -8.99 -24.11
CA SER A 27 7.51 -8.79 -24.25
C SER A 27 6.91 -7.98 -23.10
N ALA A 28 6.05 -7.00 -23.43
CA ALA A 28 5.18 -6.32 -22.45
C ALA A 28 4.12 -7.25 -21.85
N ARG A 29 3.81 -8.36 -22.51
CA ARG A 29 2.94 -9.41 -21.98
C ARG A 29 3.79 -10.40 -21.16
N LEU A 30 3.58 -10.39 -19.85
CA LEU A 30 4.14 -11.29 -18.83
C LEU A 30 5.67 -11.20 -18.60
N GLU A 31 6.49 -11.09 -19.65
CA GLU A 31 7.95 -11.19 -19.50
C GLU A 31 8.58 -10.04 -18.71
N ILE A 32 8.22 -8.78 -19.01
CA ILE A 32 8.69 -7.63 -18.20
C ILE A 32 8.29 -7.80 -16.74
N THR A 33 7.07 -8.29 -16.48
CA THR A 33 6.58 -8.52 -15.11
C THR A 33 7.34 -9.63 -14.42
N GLU A 34 7.61 -10.76 -15.08
CA GLU A 34 8.37 -11.87 -14.49
C GLU A 34 9.78 -11.44 -14.07
N ILE A 35 10.46 -10.70 -14.97
CA ILE A 35 11.81 -10.21 -14.72
C ILE A 35 11.77 -9.23 -13.54
N THR A 36 10.80 -8.32 -13.54
CA THR A 36 10.66 -7.30 -12.51
C THR A 36 10.31 -7.91 -11.15
N ASP A 37 9.39 -8.88 -11.10
CA ASP A 37 9.01 -9.60 -9.87
C ASP A 37 10.23 -10.24 -9.19
N ARG A 38 11.06 -10.94 -9.97
CA ARG A 38 12.31 -11.52 -9.49
C ARG A 38 13.32 -10.46 -9.01
N VAL A 39 13.46 -9.36 -9.74
CA VAL A 39 14.39 -8.28 -9.40
C VAL A 39 13.95 -7.56 -8.11
N SER A 40 12.67 -7.21 -7.99
CA SER A 40 12.11 -6.52 -6.82
C SER A 40 12.26 -7.31 -5.53
N LYS A 41 12.16 -8.64 -5.61
CA LYS A 41 12.29 -9.56 -4.47
C LYS A 41 13.72 -10.06 -4.22
N SER A 42 14.67 -9.64 -5.06
CA SER A 42 16.09 -10.00 -4.87
C SER A 42 16.72 -9.23 -3.71
N ALA A 43 17.87 -9.70 -3.23
CA ALA A 43 18.64 -9.00 -2.21
C ALA A 43 18.91 -7.54 -2.62
N ALA A 44 18.99 -6.62 -1.64
CA ALA A 44 19.02 -5.17 -1.87
C ALA A 44 20.01 -4.70 -2.96
N GLY A 45 21.21 -5.30 -3.06
CA GLY A 45 22.20 -4.95 -4.07
C GLY A 45 21.86 -5.38 -5.51
N LYS A 46 20.93 -6.31 -5.68
CA LYS A 46 20.44 -6.83 -6.97
C LYS A 46 19.09 -6.23 -7.37
N ASN A 47 18.33 -5.70 -6.42
CA ASN A 47 17.09 -4.99 -6.70
C ASN A 47 17.39 -3.62 -7.32
N LYS A 48 17.16 -3.47 -8.62
CA LYS A 48 17.46 -2.28 -9.42
C LYS A 48 16.22 -1.80 -10.18
N ALA A 49 16.18 -0.52 -10.51
CA ALA A 49 15.27 -0.02 -11.53
C ALA A 49 15.65 -0.64 -12.87
N LEU A 50 14.68 -0.88 -13.75
CA LEU A 50 14.90 -1.50 -15.05
C LEU A 50 14.42 -0.57 -16.15
N LEU A 51 15.27 -0.34 -17.15
CA LEU A 51 14.92 0.33 -18.39
C LEU A 51 15.03 -0.67 -19.54
N PHE A 52 13.89 -1.14 -20.03
CA PHE A 52 13.79 -1.99 -21.20
C PHE A 52 13.80 -1.11 -22.45
N GLU A 53 14.90 -1.14 -23.19
CA GLU A 53 15.11 -0.28 -24.37
C GLU A 53 14.54 -0.91 -25.66
N ASN A 54 14.22 -2.21 -25.62
CA ASN A 54 13.71 -2.97 -26.75
C ASN A 54 12.48 -3.81 -26.34
N VAL A 55 11.31 -3.19 -26.41
CA VAL A 55 10.03 -3.86 -26.09
C VAL A 55 9.35 -4.33 -27.37
N THR A 56 9.09 -5.64 -27.46
CA THR A 56 8.53 -6.26 -28.66
C THR A 56 7.22 -5.59 -29.07
N GLY A 57 7.17 -5.08 -30.31
CA GLY A 57 5.97 -4.44 -30.86
C GLY A 57 5.76 -2.97 -30.45
N SER A 58 6.70 -2.36 -29.71
CA SER A 58 6.65 -0.94 -29.35
C SER A 58 7.95 -0.21 -29.69
N SER A 59 7.86 1.08 -30.02
CA SER A 59 9.01 1.97 -30.17
C SER A 59 9.38 2.70 -28.88
N LEU A 60 8.55 2.58 -27.84
CA LEU A 60 8.75 3.25 -26.56
C LEU A 60 9.52 2.34 -25.60
N PRO A 61 10.63 2.81 -25.00
CA PRO A 61 11.27 2.10 -23.90
C PRO A 61 10.38 2.12 -22.65
N VAL A 62 10.51 1.09 -21.81
CA VAL A 62 9.73 0.93 -20.58
C VAL A 62 10.62 1.09 -19.36
N LEU A 63 10.29 2.04 -18.48
CA LEU A 63 10.90 2.19 -17.17
C LEU A 63 9.99 1.55 -16.11
N ILE A 64 10.56 0.69 -15.27
CA ILE A 64 9.84 0.01 -14.19
C ILE A 64 10.72 -0.17 -12.95
N ASN A 65 10.11 -0.31 -11.77
CA ASN A 65 10.81 -0.50 -10.50
C ASN A 65 11.70 0.71 -10.11
N ALA A 66 11.38 1.88 -10.66
CA ALA A 66 12.06 3.15 -10.44
C ALA A 66 11.97 3.62 -8.99
N PHE A 67 10.93 3.18 -8.26
CA PHE A 67 10.66 3.45 -6.86
C PHE A 67 10.94 2.25 -5.94
N GLY A 68 11.44 1.14 -6.47
CA GLY A 68 11.50 -0.16 -5.79
C GLY A 68 12.53 -0.36 -4.68
N SER A 69 13.02 0.72 -4.06
CA SER A 69 13.86 0.63 -2.87
C SER A 69 13.80 1.92 -2.05
N ALA A 70 14.14 1.85 -0.76
CA ALA A 70 14.25 3.05 0.08
C ALA A 70 15.22 4.08 -0.50
N ARG A 71 16.34 3.64 -1.10
CA ARG A 71 17.32 4.54 -1.73
C ARG A 71 16.72 5.23 -2.95
N ARG A 72 16.05 4.49 -3.85
CA ARG A 72 15.44 5.08 -5.05
C ARG A 72 14.27 6.00 -4.70
N MET A 73 13.50 5.68 -3.67
CA MET A 73 12.48 6.60 -3.13
C MET A 73 13.09 7.88 -2.55
N ALA A 74 14.19 7.79 -1.80
CA ALA A 74 14.88 8.97 -1.27
C ALA A 74 15.38 9.86 -2.43
N LEU A 75 16.03 9.26 -3.44
CA LEU A 75 16.47 9.97 -4.65
C LEU A 75 15.30 10.63 -5.40
N ALA A 76 14.18 9.92 -5.56
CA ALA A 76 12.97 10.42 -6.20
C ALA A 76 12.39 11.66 -5.49
N LEU A 77 12.41 11.66 -4.15
CA LEU A 77 11.86 12.74 -3.33
C LEU A 77 12.90 13.81 -2.96
N GLY A 78 14.10 13.74 -3.54
CA GLY A 78 15.14 14.75 -3.39
C GLY A 78 15.78 14.80 -2.00
N VAL A 79 15.77 13.70 -1.27
CA VAL A 79 16.32 13.55 0.08
C VAL A 79 17.40 12.46 0.14
N ASP A 80 18.26 12.50 1.15
CA ASP A 80 19.34 11.52 1.31
C ASP A 80 18.82 10.16 1.82
N ASP A 81 17.82 10.20 2.71
CA ASP A 81 17.10 9.06 3.28
C ASP A 81 15.62 9.44 3.52
N LEU A 82 14.77 8.43 3.77
CA LEU A 82 13.34 8.66 3.98
C LEU A 82 13.01 9.31 5.34
N GLU A 83 13.91 9.25 6.32
CA GLU A 83 13.71 9.90 7.63
C GLU A 83 13.79 11.44 7.51
N ALA A 84 14.52 11.96 6.52
CA ALA A 84 14.50 13.37 6.20
C ALA A 84 13.08 13.89 5.91
N LEU A 85 12.18 13.06 5.35
CA LEU A 85 10.79 13.45 5.06
C LEU A 85 10.03 13.84 6.32
N ARG A 86 10.08 13.00 7.37
CA ARG A 86 9.42 13.30 8.65
C ARG A 86 9.99 14.55 9.30
N HIS A 87 11.31 14.74 9.23
CA HIS A 87 11.96 15.90 9.82
C HIS A 87 11.59 17.19 9.07
N ASN A 88 11.50 17.13 7.74
CA ASN A 88 11.12 18.27 6.92
C ASN A 88 9.65 18.66 7.16
N LEU A 89 8.71 17.70 7.14
CA LEU A 89 7.30 18.01 7.40
C LEU A 89 7.09 18.45 8.85
N GLY A 90 7.73 17.80 9.82
CA GLY A 90 7.62 18.14 11.24
C GLY A 90 8.01 19.59 11.54
N ARG A 91 9.02 20.13 10.85
CA ARG A 91 9.39 21.56 10.97
C ARG A 91 8.32 22.49 10.39
N VAL A 92 7.67 22.10 9.30
CA VAL A 92 6.62 22.90 8.64
C VAL A 92 5.37 22.99 9.51
N ILE A 93 4.98 21.89 10.15
CA ILE A 93 3.73 21.81 10.92
C ILE A 93 3.91 22.03 12.43
N ASP A 94 5.12 22.38 12.91
CA ASP A 94 5.39 22.52 14.35
C ASP A 94 4.47 23.60 14.98
N PRO A 95 3.55 23.22 15.89
CA PRO A 95 2.63 24.16 16.51
C PRO A 95 3.30 25.05 17.56
N LYS A 96 4.52 24.73 18.02
CA LYS A 96 5.20 25.49 19.08
C LYS A 96 5.48 26.92 18.63
N LEU A 97 5.21 27.89 19.50
CA LEU A 97 5.57 29.30 19.24
C LEU A 97 7.10 29.45 19.32
N PRO A 98 7.75 30.10 18.33
CA PRO A 98 9.19 30.35 18.38
C PRO A 98 9.56 31.15 19.62
N GLN A 99 10.54 30.69 20.39
CA GLN A 99 11.00 31.39 21.58
C GLN A 99 12.17 32.31 21.20
N GLY A 100 11.84 33.58 20.97
CA GLY A 100 12.83 34.63 20.71
C GLY A 100 13.06 34.92 19.22
N MET A 101 13.85 35.96 18.98
CA MET A 101 14.00 36.58 17.65
C MET A 101 14.78 35.69 16.66
N GLY A 102 15.73 34.89 17.14
CA GLY A 102 16.51 33.97 16.30
C GLY A 102 15.68 32.83 15.73
N GLU A 103 14.88 32.15 16.57
CA GLU A 103 13.97 31.10 16.11
C GLU A 103 12.87 31.66 15.19
N MET A 104 12.39 32.86 15.48
CA MET A 104 11.41 33.54 14.61
C MET A 104 11.97 33.82 13.22
N MET A 105 13.23 34.28 13.11
CA MET A 105 13.89 34.44 11.80
C MET A 105 14.08 33.10 11.09
N LYS A 106 14.50 32.06 11.80
CA LYS A 106 14.67 30.71 11.23
C LYS A 106 13.35 30.19 10.66
N ARG A 107 12.27 30.21 11.44
CA ARG A 107 10.93 29.80 11.00
C ARG A 107 10.42 30.65 9.84
N GLY A 108 10.65 31.97 9.87
CA GLY A 108 10.32 32.86 8.76
C GLY A 108 11.06 32.49 7.47
N SER A 109 12.35 32.16 7.56
CA SER A 109 13.14 31.71 6.40
C SER A 109 12.68 30.36 5.84
N GLU A 110 12.29 29.43 6.72
CA GLU A 110 11.76 28.12 6.34
C GLU A 110 10.40 28.26 5.64
N MET A 111 9.49 29.07 6.20
CA MET A 111 8.19 29.37 5.57
C MET A 111 8.33 30.09 4.24
N LEU A 112 9.32 30.99 4.12
CA LEU A 112 9.65 31.60 2.84
C LEU A 112 10.18 30.57 1.83
N GLY A 113 10.95 29.57 2.30
CA GLY A 113 11.40 28.44 1.49
C GLY A 113 10.23 27.59 0.98
N VAL A 114 9.29 27.24 1.86
CA VAL A 114 8.04 26.55 1.48
C VAL A 114 7.27 27.37 0.45
N LEU A 115 7.04 28.66 0.72
CA LEU A 115 6.31 29.54 -0.19
C LEU A 115 6.99 29.65 -1.57
N ARG A 116 8.33 29.67 -1.62
CA ARG A 116 9.10 29.63 -2.88
C ARG A 116 8.95 28.30 -3.62
N SER A 117 8.95 27.18 -2.89
CA SER A 117 8.80 25.84 -3.48
C SER A 117 7.44 25.62 -4.12
N ILE A 118 6.37 26.10 -3.48
CA ILE A 118 5.00 26.02 -4.01
C ILE A 118 4.68 27.12 -5.03
N GLY A 119 5.43 28.23 -4.98
CA GLY A 119 5.19 29.41 -5.79
C GLY A 119 3.95 30.20 -5.35
N PHE A 120 3.64 31.28 -6.06
CA PHE A 120 2.45 32.09 -5.81
C PHE A 120 1.21 31.60 -6.60
N GLY A 121 1.28 30.39 -7.16
CA GLY A 121 0.24 29.80 -8.01
C GLY A 121 0.80 28.77 -8.99
N PRO A 122 -0.06 28.04 -9.72
CA PRO A 122 0.36 27.07 -10.73
C PRO A 122 1.20 27.75 -11.82
N THR A 123 2.36 27.18 -12.14
CA THR A 123 3.23 27.71 -13.19
C THR A 123 2.74 27.22 -14.55
N THR A 124 1.91 28.00 -15.23
CA THR A 124 1.40 27.64 -16.56
C THR A 124 2.35 28.11 -17.66
N VAL A 125 2.73 27.19 -18.54
CA VAL A 125 3.55 27.45 -19.73
C VAL A 125 2.69 27.39 -21.00
N ARG A 126 3.14 28.06 -22.07
CA ARG A 126 2.45 28.07 -23.37
C ARG A 126 2.82 26.91 -24.30
N ARG A 127 4.02 26.36 -24.14
CA ARG A 127 4.56 25.23 -24.90
C ARG A 127 5.24 24.28 -23.93
N ALA A 128 5.04 22.99 -24.14
CA ALA A 128 5.49 21.95 -23.23
C ALA A 128 6.00 20.76 -24.04
N PRO A 129 7.10 20.12 -23.60
CA PRO A 129 7.62 18.90 -24.23
C PRO A 129 6.55 17.81 -24.39
N CYS A 130 5.64 17.66 -23.43
CA CYS A 130 4.58 16.64 -23.49
C CYS A 130 3.63 16.80 -24.70
N GLN A 131 3.69 17.93 -25.41
CA GLN A 131 2.89 18.23 -26.61
C GLN A 131 3.73 18.32 -27.89
N ASP A 132 4.97 17.79 -27.90
CA ASP A 132 5.82 17.79 -29.10
C ASP A 132 5.24 16.95 -30.25
N VAL A 133 4.50 15.90 -29.90
CA VAL A 133 3.69 15.08 -30.81
C VAL A 133 2.26 15.09 -30.30
N VAL A 134 1.30 15.40 -31.18
CA VAL A 134 -0.12 15.52 -30.85
C VAL A 134 -0.93 14.65 -31.82
N ILE A 135 -1.73 13.73 -31.28
CA ILE A 135 -2.54 12.78 -32.04
C ILE A 135 -4.01 12.96 -31.63
N THR A 136 -4.82 13.59 -32.49
CA THR A 136 -6.24 13.86 -32.24
C THR A 136 -7.18 13.14 -33.21
N GLU A 137 -6.78 12.93 -34.47
CA GLU A 137 -7.63 12.28 -35.47
C GLU A 137 -7.82 10.79 -35.15
N ASN A 138 -6.70 10.09 -34.88
CA ASN A 138 -6.69 8.66 -34.57
C ASN A 138 -5.84 8.30 -33.35
N PRO A 139 -6.14 8.86 -32.15
CA PRO A 139 -5.47 8.44 -30.93
C PRO A 139 -5.77 6.96 -30.68
N SER A 140 -4.72 6.17 -30.45
CA SER A 140 -4.84 4.76 -30.12
C SER A 140 -3.92 4.39 -28.95
N LEU A 141 -4.49 3.69 -27.96
CA LEU A 141 -3.77 3.07 -26.86
C LEU A 141 -2.88 1.91 -27.32
N ASP A 142 -2.98 1.45 -28.58
CA ASP A 142 -2.07 0.46 -29.17
C ASP A 142 -0.65 0.99 -29.35
N LEU A 143 -0.45 2.31 -29.30
CA LEU A 143 0.86 2.95 -29.36
C LEU A 143 1.70 2.70 -28.10
N LEU A 144 1.05 2.34 -26.98
CA LEU A 144 1.67 2.23 -25.67
C LEU A 144 2.03 0.76 -25.37
N PRO A 145 3.22 0.47 -24.82
CA PRO A 145 3.60 -0.87 -24.39
C PRO A 145 2.93 -1.21 -23.05
N LEU A 146 1.59 -1.23 -23.02
CA LEU A 146 0.83 -1.57 -21.81
C LEU A 146 1.14 -3.02 -21.39
N LEU A 147 1.36 -3.23 -20.10
CA LEU A 147 1.70 -4.55 -19.57
C LEU A 147 0.45 -5.36 -19.31
N THR A 148 0.47 -6.64 -19.69
CA THR A 148 -0.35 -7.67 -19.06
C THR A 148 0.53 -8.35 -18.03
N CYS A 149 0.23 -8.17 -16.75
CA CYS A 149 1.18 -8.45 -15.68
C CYS A 149 1.17 -9.93 -15.31
N TRP A 150 -0.02 -10.44 -15.00
CA TRP A 150 -0.19 -11.80 -14.51
C TRP A 150 -0.98 -12.66 -15.51
N PRO A 151 -0.79 -13.99 -15.52
CA PRO A 151 -1.39 -14.86 -16.54
C PRO A 151 -2.91 -14.76 -16.69
N GLN A 152 -3.63 -14.47 -15.60
CA GLN A 152 -5.09 -14.40 -15.61
C GLN A 152 -5.63 -12.97 -15.66
N ASP A 153 -4.78 -11.95 -15.76
CA ASP A 153 -5.23 -10.57 -15.89
C ASP A 153 -6.21 -10.43 -17.08
N GLY A 154 -7.32 -9.71 -16.86
CA GLY A 154 -8.37 -9.48 -17.86
C GLY A 154 -7.91 -8.68 -19.09
N GLY A 155 -6.69 -8.14 -19.08
CA GLY A 155 -6.12 -7.41 -20.20
C GLY A 155 -4.81 -6.68 -19.86
N PRO A 156 -4.35 -5.77 -20.74
CA PRO A 156 -3.26 -4.86 -20.44
C PRO A 156 -3.70 -3.69 -19.56
N TYR A 157 -2.81 -3.19 -18.70
CA TYR A 157 -3.09 -2.14 -17.74
C TYR A 157 -2.07 -0.99 -17.78
N ILE A 158 -2.56 0.22 -17.51
CA ILE A 158 -1.74 1.34 -17.04
C ILE A 158 -1.75 1.29 -15.51
N THR A 159 -0.56 1.21 -14.88
CA THR A 159 -0.43 0.95 -13.44
C THR A 159 0.24 2.06 -12.64
N LEU A 160 0.93 3.00 -13.29
CA LEU A 160 1.56 4.15 -12.64
C LEU A 160 1.06 5.52 -13.14
N PRO A 161 -0.27 5.74 -13.31
CA PRO A 161 -0.77 7.00 -13.83
C PRO A 161 -0.89 8.11 -12.79
N GLN A 162 -0.81 9.35 -13.27
CA GLN A 162 -1.39 10.52 -12.61
C GLN A 162 -2.72 10.82 -13.29
N VAL A 163 -3.83 10.33 -12.72
CA VAL A 163 -5.20 10.58 -13.24
C VAL A 163 -5.70 11.90 -12.68
N ILE A 164 -5.88 12.88 -13.57
CA ILE A 164 -6.24 14.25 -13.26
C ILE A 164 -7.70 14.46 -13.62
N THR A 165 -8.51 14.80 -12.63
CA THR A 165 -9.91 15.19 -12.82
C THR A 165 -10.19 16.50 -12.09
N ARG A 166 -11.34 17.10 -12.41
CA ARG A 166 -11.89 18.23 -11.67
C ARG A 166 -13.21 17.86 -11.03
N ASP A 167 -13.37 18.28 -9.79
CA ASP A 167 -14.62 18.22 -9.05
C ASP A 167 -15.73 18.87 -9.90
N PRO A 168 -16.83 18.16 -10.20
CA PRO A 168 -17.88 18.66 -11.08
C PRO A 168 -18.68 19.86 -10.53
N ALA A 169 -18.63 20.11 -9.22
CA ALA A 169 -19.28 21.22 -8.54
C ALA A 169 -18.33 22.41 -8.32
N THR A 170 -17.14 22.15 -7.79
CA THR A 170 -16.20 23.17 -7.32
C THR A 170 -15.08 23.47 -8.32
N GLY A 171 -14.83 22.57 -9.26
CA GLY A 171 -13.71 22.65 -10.21
C GLY A 171 -12.34 22.37 -9.59
N GLN A 172 -12.27 22.00 -8.31
CA GLN A 172 -11.02 21.63 -7.63
C GLN A 172 -10.36 20.42 -8.31
N ARG A 173 -9.03 20.43 -8.39
CA ARG A 173 -8.27 19.34 -9.00
C ARG A 173 -8.12 18.19 -8.01
N ASN A 174 -8.25 16.97 -8.53
CA ASN A 174 -7.82 15.74 -7.86
C ASN A 174 -6.80 15.04 -8.76
N VAL A 175 -5.71 14.54 -8.18
CA VAL A 175 -4.74 13.68 -8.86
C VAL A 175 -4.68 12.35 -8.15
N GLY A 176 -5.07 11.27 -8.81
CA GLY A 176 -5.05 9.93 -8.22
C GLY A 176 -4.27 8.93 -9.05
N MET A 177 -3.66 7.96 -8.38
CA MET A 177 -3.08 6.78 -9.02
C MET A 177 -4.10 5.64 -9.00
N TYR A 178 -4.73 5.39 -10.14
CA TYR A 178 -5.75 4.36 -10.35
C TYR A 178 -5.29 3.43 -11.47
N ARG A 179 -5.42 2.11 -11.32
CA ARG A 179 -5.13 1.21 -12.44
C ARG A 179 -6.17 1.39 -13.55
N LEU A 180 -5.73 1.28 -14.80
CA LEU A 180 -6.60 1.49 -15.96
C LEU A 180 -6.52 0.30 -16.91
N GLN A 181 -7.58 -0.50 -17.00
CA GLN A 181 -7.64 -1.62 -17.95
C GLN A 181 -7.87 -1.10 -19.36
N LYS A 182 -7.11 -1.59 -20.34
CA LYS A 182 -7.42 -1.37 -21.75
C LYS A 182 -8.52 -2.31 -22.23
N TYR A 183 -9.65 -1.74 -22.65
CA TYR A 183 -10.73 -2.49 -23.31
C TYR A 183 -10.50 -2.58 -24.82
N ASP A 184 -10.14 -1.46 -25.45
CA ASP A 184 -9.90 -1.37 -26.88
C ASP A 184 -8.88 -0.26 -27.19
N SER A 185 -8.79 0.18 -28.45
CA SER A 185 -7.84 1.22 -28.87
C SER A 185 -8.15 2.61 -28.28
N ARG A 186 -9.37 2.87 -27.79
CA ARG A 186 -9.82 4.21 -27.36
C ARG A 186 -10.54 4.24 -26.02
N THR A 187 -10.69 3.11 -25.34
CA THR A 187 -11.37 3.07 -24.04
C THR A 187 -10.57 2.36 -22.96
N LEU A 188 -10.63 2.92 -21.75
CA LEU A 188 -10.02 2.41 -20.53
C LEU A 188 -11.09 2.20 -19.44
N GLY A 189 -10.94 1.16 -18.62
CA GLY A 189 -11.67 1.02 -17.36
C GLY A 189 -11.02 1.85 -16.26
N MET A 190 -11.78 2.70 -15.58
CA MET A 190 -11.29 3.62 -14.55
C MET A 190 -11.47 3.02 -13.15
N HIS A 191 -10.50 2.26 -12.66
CA HIS A 191 -10.60 1.59 -11.35
C HIS A 191 -10.26 2.56 -10.20
N TRP A 192 -11.13 3.54 -9.95
CA TRP A 192 -11.07 4.36 -8.74
C TRP A 192 -11.88 3.70 -7.61
N GLN A 193 -11.20 3.23 -6.56
CA GLN A 193 -11.91 2.57 -5.45
C GLN A 193 -12.84 3.52 -4.70
N ARG A 194 -13.81 2.95 -3.97
CA ARG A 194 -14.91 3.65 -3.27
C ARG A 194 -14.49 4.88 -2.45
N HIS A 195 -13.29 4.88 -1.87
CA HIS A 195 -12.80 5.93 -0.96
C HIS A 195 -11.80 6.90 -1.61
N LYS A 196 -11.70 6.92 -2.95
CA LYS A 196 -10.77 7.78 -3.69
C LYS A 196 -11.50 8.99 -4.27
N GLY A 197 -10.80 10.12 -4.41
CA GLY A 197 -11.40 11.36 -4.91
C GLY A 197 -12.02 11.25 -6.32
N GLY A 198 -11.51 10.35 -7.17
CA GLY A 198 -12.14 10.04 -8.46
C GLY A 198 -13.56 9.50 -8.34
N ALA A 199 -13.80 8.57 -7.40
CA ALA A 199 -15.13 8.03 -7.13
C ALA A 199 -16.06 9.07 -6.47
N ASP A 200 -15.50 10.00 -5.70
CA ASP A 200 -16.26 11.13 -5.16
C ASP A 200 -16.72 12.08 -6.29
N HIS A 201 -15.83 12.40 -7.23
CA HIS A 201 -16.16 13.19 -8.43
C HIS A 201 -17.22 12.50 -9.29
N GLU A 202 -17.16 11.18 -9.43
CA GLU A 202 -18.20 10.42 -10.14
C GLU A 202 -19.56 10.55 -9.47
N ARG A 203 -19.62 10.31 -8.15
CA ARG A 203 -20.86 10.42 -7.37
C ARG A 203 -21.45 11.81 -7.44
N GLU A 204 -20.61 12.84 -7.42
CA GLU A 204 -21.04 14.22 -7.57
C GLU A 204 -21.51 14.55 -8.99
N ALA A 205 -20.83 14.03 -10.02
CA ALA A 205 -21.24 14.18 -11.41
C ALA A 205 -22.62 13.55 -11.64
N LEU A 206 -22.88 12.37 -11.08
CA LEU A 206 -24.20 11.71 -11.11
C LEU A 206 -25.26 12.55 -10.41
N ALA A 207 -24.98 13.05 -9.21
CA ALA A 207 -25.91 13.90 -8.46
C ALA A 207 -26.26 15.19 -9.22
N LEU A 208 -25.27 15.79 -9.90
CA LEU A 208 -25.43 16.98 -10.72
C LEU A 208 -25.90 16.70 -12.16
N LYS A 209 -26.13 15.43 -12.53
CA LYS A 209 -26.50 14.99 -13.88
C LYS A 209 -25.56 15.52 -14.97
N LYS A 210 -24.26 15.56 -14.67
CA LYS A 210 -23.23 15.90 -15.64
C LYS A 210 -23.08 14.74 -16.63
N PRO A 211 -23.04 15.00 -17.95
CA PRO A 211 -22.91 13.94 -18.94
C PRO A 211 -21.50 13.36 -18.97
N THR A 212 -20.49 14.13 -18.58
CA THR A 212 -19.09 13.73 -18.62
C THR A 212 -18.28 14.41 -17.53
N ILE A 213 -17.15 13.79 -17.18
CA ILE A 213 -16.11 14.34 -16.31
C ILE A 213 -14.83 14.49 -17.15
N PRO A 214 -14.35 15.72 -17.41
CA PRO A 214 -13.09 15.94 -18.09
C PRO A 214 -11.93 15.28 -17.33
N CYS A 215 -11.08 14.55 -18.04
CA CYS A 215 -10.02 13.76 -17.43
C CYS A 215 -8.77 13.71 -18.33
N ALA A 216 -7.60 13.71 -17.70
CA ALA A 216 -6.34 13.41 -18.37
C ALA A 216 -5.52 12.45 -17.52
N ILE A 217 -4.76 11.59 -18.20
CA ILE A 217 -3.84 10.64 -17.59
C ILE A 217 -2.44 11.06 -18.00
N ALA A 218 -1.63 11.50 -17.05
CA ALA A 218 -0.23 11.82 -17.28
C ALA A 218 0.67 10.66 -16.84
N LEU A 219 1.58 10.26 -17.71
CA LEU A 219 2.61 9.25 -17.48
C LEU A 219 3.98 9.92 -17.55
N GLY A 220 4.81 9.68 -16.55
CA GLY A 220 6.14 10.30 -16.45
C GLY A 220 6.10 11.72 -15.90
N GLY A 221 7.22 12.41 -16.09
CA GLY A 221 7.53 13.66 -15.41
C GLY A 221 8.52 13.47 -14.27
N ASP A 222 8.61 14.46 -13.40
CA ASP A 222 9.43 14.42 -12.19
C ASP A 222 8.92 13.30 -11.26
N PRO A 223 9.82 12.52 -10.64
CA PRO A 223 9.44 11.39 -9.80
C PRO A 223 8.56 11.77 -8.60
N ALA A 224 8.71 12.98 -8.02
CA ALA A 224 7.84 13.44 -6.95
C ALA A 224 6.41 13.74 -7.46
N GLN A 225 6.26 14.15 -8.73
CA GLN A 225 4.94 14.33 -9.37
C GLN A 225 4.25 12.98 -9.56
N MET A 226 4.97 11.97 -10.03
CA MET A 226 4.39 10.63 -10.19
C MET A 226 3.97 10.04 -8.84
N TRP A 227 4.82 10.14 -7.82
CA TRP A 227 4.54 9.58 -6.50
C TRP A 227 3.38 10.29 -5.78
N CYS A 228 3.25 11.62 -5.89
CA CYS A 228 2.25 12.38 -5.11
C CYS A 228 0.80 11.97 -5.41
N ALA A 229 0.51 11.41 -6.60
CA ALA A 229 -0.80 10.88 -6.95
C ALA A 229 -1.24 9.68 -6.09
N SER A 230 -0.30 9.06 -5.34
CA SER A 230 -0.57 7.98 -4.39
C SER A 230 -0.67 8.47 -2.93
N ALA A 231 -0.31 9.73 -2.65
CA ALA A 231 -0.21 10.23 -1.29
C ALA A 231 -1.61 10.42 -0.66
N PRO A 232 -1.84 9.95 0.59
CA PRO A 232 -3.12 10.07 1.27
C PRO A 232 -3.31 11.48 1.87
N LEU A 233 -3.46 12.48 1.01
CA LEU A 233 -3.63 13.86 1.44
C LEU A 233 -5.03 14.12 2.04
N PRO A 234 -5.14 15.03 3.01
CA PRO A 234 -6.42 15.58 3.43
C PRO A 234 -7.22 16.14 2.25
N PRO A 235 -8.56 16.05 2.27
CA PRO A 235 -9.41 16.61 1.23
C PRO A 235 -9.11 18.09 0.95
N GLY A 236 -9.08 18.47 -0.32
CA GLY A 236 -8.84 19.85 -0.77
C GLY A 236 -7.36 20.27 -0.84
N ILE A 237 -6.42 19.41 -0.45
CA ILE A 237 -5.00 19.65 -0.70
C ILE A 237 -4.62 19.02 -2.03
N ASP A 238 -4.13 19.86 -2.94
CA ASP A 238 -3.69 19.45 -4.27
C ASP A 238 -2.40 18.61 -4.23
N GLU A 239 -2.38 17.46 -4.89
CA GLU A 239 -1.22 16.57 -4.89
C GLU A 239 0.01 17.20 -5.55
N TYR A 240 -0.16 18.02 -6.58
CA TYR A 240 0.96 18.71 -7.22
C TYR A 240 1.52 19.85 -6.35
N LEU A 241 0.76 20.33 -5.37
CA LEU A 241 1.29 21.23 -4.34
C LEU A 241 2.29 20.48 -3.45
N LEU A 242 1.96 19.25 -3.06
CA LEU A 242 2.88 18.37 -2.34
C LEU A 242 4.13 18.07 -3.17
N ALA A 243 3.97 17.71 -4.46
CA ALA A 243 5.10 17.49 -5.35
C ALA A 243 6.00 18.72 -5.46
N SER A 244 5.41 19.92 -5.57
CA SER A 244 6.14 21.19 -5.66
C SER A 244 6.98 21.46 -4.39
N TRP A 245 6.41 21.18 -3.22
CA TRP A 245 7.11 21.28 -1.94
C TRP A 245 8.27 20.27 -1.84
N LEU A 246 8.02 18.99 -2.12
CA LEU A 246 9.02 17.92 -2.05
C LEU A 246 10.23 18.18 -2.95
N ARG A 247 9.97 18.56 -4.20
CA ARG A 247 11.06 18.86 -5.16
C ARG A 247 11.68 20.24 -4.96
N GLY A 248 11.07 21.11 -4.14
CA GLY A 248 11.53 22.47 -3.89
C GLY A 248 11.29 23.45 -5.05
N LYS A 249 10.44 23.11 -6.02
CA LYS A 249 10.18 23.90 -7.23
C LYS A 249 8.76 23.67 -7.76
N PRO A 250 8.03 24.73 -8.18
CA PRO A 250 6.68 24.58 -8.72
C PRO A 250 6.60 23.61 -9.90
N VAL A 251 5.54 22.80 -9.92
CA VAL A 251 5.19 21.97 -11.07
C VAL A 251 4.77 22.86 -12.26
N PRO A 252 5.43 22.74 -13.43
CA PRO A 252 4.98 23.43 -14.62
C PRO A 252 3.81 22.70 -15.26
N PHE A 253 2.79 23.45 -15.68
CA PHE A 253 1.57 22.94 -16.30
C PHE A 253 1.37 23.51 -17.69
N VAL A 254 0.69 22.76 -18.55
CA VAL A 254 0.18 23.23 -19.84
C VAL A 254 -1.29 22.87 -19.96
N LYS A 255 -2.07 23.66 -20.70
CA LYS A 255 -3.46 23.29 -21.02
C LYS A 255 -3.46 22.07 -21.93
N ALA A 256 -4.32 21.10 -21.62
CA ALA A 256 -4.59 19.96 -22.47
C ALA A 256 -5.17 20.42 -23.83
N ILE A 257 -5.04 19.57 -24.86
CA ILE A 257 -5.41 19.89 -26.25
C ILE A 257 -6.92 19.81 -26.47
N THR A 258 -7.57 18.76 -25.96
CA THR A 258 -8.99 18.45 -26.19
C THR A 258 -9.86 18.55 -24.94
N GLN A 259 -9.25 18.69 -23.75
CA GLN A 259 -9.96 18.81 -22.48
C GLN A 259 -9.64 20.15 -21.77
N ASP A 260 -10.60 20.73 -21.05
CA ASP A 260 -10.38 21.98 -20.29
C ASP A 260 -9.76 21.71 -18.91
N ILE A 261 -8.57 21.11 -18.92
CA ILE A 261 -7.77 20.78 -17.74
C ILE A 261 -6.28 21.02 -18.03
N GLU A 262 -5.52 21.19 -16.97
CA GLU A 262 -4.07 21.36 -17.03
C GLU A 262 -3.35 20.06 -16.67
N VAL A 263 -2.31 19.76 -17.46
CA VAL A 263 -1.47 18.56 -17.30
C VAL A 263 -0.01 18.97 -17.06
N PRO A 264 0.81 18.15 -16.37
CA PRO A 264 2.23 18.45 -16.19
C PRO A 264 2.94 18.64 -17.53
N ALA A 265 3.60 19.79 -17.69
CA ALA A 265 4.28 20.15 -18.94
C ALA A 265 5.45 19.22 -19.28
N ASN A 266 6.02 18.58 -18.27
CA ASN A 266 7.16 17.67 -18.36
C ASN A 266 6.76 16.19 -18.35
N ALA A 267 5.46 15.85 -18.43
CA ALA A 267 5.02 14.46 -18.59
C ALA A 267 5.63 13.85 -19.86
N GLU A 268 5.92 12.55 -19.86
CA GLU A 268 6.41 11.85 -21.05
C GLU A 268 5.26 11.64 -22.05
N ILE A 269 4.09 11.23 -21.53
CA ILE A 269 2.89 10.92 -22.31
C ILE A 269 1.66 11.45 -21.56
N VAL A 270 0.71 12.06 -22.28
CA VAL A 270 -0.59 12.48 -21.77
C VAL A 270 -1.69 11.89 -22.63
N ILE A 271 -2.64 11.20 -21.98
CA ILE A 271 -3.86 10.66 -22.61
C ILE A 271 -5.02 11.53 -22.15
N GLU A 272 -5.69 12.20 -23.08
CA GLU A 272 -6.76 13.15 -22.79
C GLU A 272 -8.12 12.56 -23.16
N GLY A 273 -9.14 12.81 -22.34
CA GLY A 273 -10.45 12.21 -22.55
C GLY A 273 -11.49 12.64 -21.54
N TYR A 274 -12.54 11.85 -21.45
CA TYR A 274 -13.60 12.05 -20.48
C TYR A 274 -14.08 10.72 -19.91
N VAL A 275 -14.61 10.77 -18.69
CA VAL A 275 -15.36 9.65 -18.10
C VAL A 275 -16.84 9.95 -18.24
N ASP A 276 -17.63 9.00 -18.74
CA ASP A 276 -19.09 9.04 -18.63
C ASP A 276 -19.49 8.37 -17.32
N PRO A 277 -20.01 9.12 -16.32
CA PRO A 277 -20.40 8.52 -15.04
C PRO A 277 -21.58 7.55 -15.14
N ASN A 278 -22.27 7.49 -16.29
CA ASN A 278 -23.39 6.58 -16.53
C ASN A 278 -22.97 5.31 -17.27
N GLU A 279 -21.74 5.23 -17.77
CA GLU A 279 -21.23 4.07 -18.50
C GLU A 279 -20.25 3.29 -17.64
N HIS A 280 -20.59 2.03 -17.35
CA HIS A 280 -19.71 1.11 -16.66
C HIS A 280 -19.50 -0.16 -17.47
N ARG A 281 -18.29 -0.70 -17.43
CA ARG A 281 -17.93 -1.99 -18.03
C ARG A 281 -17.18 -2.83 -17.01
N THR A 282 -17.18 -4.15 -17.23
CA THR A 282 -16.45 -5.09 -16.37
C THR A 282 -14.96 -4.86 -16.52
N GLU A 283 -14.30 -4.56 -15.40
CA GLU A 283 -12.84 -4.56 -15.26
C GLU A 283 -12.40 -5.87 -14.59
N GLY A 284 -11.17 -6.30 -14.85
CA GLY A 284 -10.58 -7.45 -14.17
C GLY A 284 -10.87 -8.82 -14.83
N PRO A 285 -10.42 -9.92 -14.20
CA PRO A 285 -9.71 -9.93 -12.92
C PRO A 285 -8.31 -9.30 -13.06
N PHE A 286 -7.70 -8.93 -11.94
CA PHE A 286 -6.39 -8.27 -11.92
C PHE A 286 -5.57 -8.76 -10.74
N GLY A 287 -4.30 -9.09 -10.97
CA GLY A 287 -3.40 -9.45 -9.88
C GLY A 287 -2.95 -8.22 -9.09
N ASP A 288 -3.38 -8.15 -7.83
CA ASP A 288 -3.25 -6.95 -7.01
C ASP A 288 -2.16 -7.06 -5.93
N HIS A 289 -1.85 -5.93 -5.29
CA HIS A 289 -0.87 -5.80 -4.20
C HIS A 289 -1.16 -6.67 -2.97
N THR A 290 -2.39 -7.18 -2.85
CA THR A 290 -2.75 -8.16 -1.81
C THR A 290 -2.03 -9.49 -2.03
N GLY A 291 -1.53 -9.75 -3.24
CA GLY A 291 -0.96 -11.03 -3.68
C GLY A 291 -2.01 -12.02 -4.20
N PHE A 292 -3.24 -11.57 -4.45
CA PHE A 292 -4.34 -12.35 -5.00
C PHE A 292 -4.94 -11.68 -6.24
N TYR A 293 -5.67 -12.45 -7.05
CA TYR A 293 -6.50 -11.87 -8.11
C TYR A 293 -7.75 -11.22 -7.52
N THR A 294 -7.90 -9.91 -7.76
CA THR A 294 -9.17 -9.21 -7.53
C THR A 294 -10.22 -9.74 -8.51
N PRO A 295 -11.42 -10.11 -8.04
CA PRO A 295 -12.52 -10.53 -8.92
C PRO A 295 -12.95 -9.40 -9.88
N PRO A 296 -13.58 -9.74 -11.01
CA PRO A 296 -14.13 -8.73 -11.91
C PRO A 296 -15.27 -7.92 -11.27
N ASP A 297 -15.32 -6.62 -11.55
CA ASP A 297 -16.38 -5.71 -11.08
C ASP A 297 -16.64 -4.59 -12.10
N LEU A 298 -17.71 -3.82 -11.93
CA LEU A 298 -18.09 -2.73 -12.83
C LEU A 298 -17.40 -1.42 -12.46
N PHE A 299 -16.72 -0.82 -13.44
CA PHE A 299 -16.07 0.49 -13.28
C PHE A 299 -16.40 1.43 -14.44
N PRO A 300 -16.32 2.75 -14.22
CA PRO A 300 -16.58 3.74 -15.26
C PRO A 300 -15.63 3.61 -16.45
N VAL A 301 -16.11 4.05 -17.61
CA VAL A 301 -15.34 4.02 -18.85
C VAL A 301 -14.75 5.40 -19.14
N PHE A 302 -13.43 5.44 -19.35
CA PHE A 302 -12.72 6.60 -19.87
C PHE A 302 -12.59 6.49 -21.40
N HIS A 303 -12.95 7.56 -22.10
CA HIS A 303 -12.93 7.66 -23.56
C HIS A 303 -11.81 8.59 -24.03
N VAL A 304 -10.89 8.06 -24.83
CA VAL A 304 -9.73 8.78 -25.35
C VAL A 304 -10.15 9.74 -26.47
N THR A 305 -9.73 10.99 -26.34
CA THR A 305 -9.94 12.07 -27.32
C THR A 305 -8.63 12.56 -27.94
N ALA A 306 -7.51 12.47 -27.22
CA ALA A 306 -6.19 12.74 -27.76
C ALA A 306 -5.09 11.96 -27.01
N ILE A 307 -3.98 11.73 -27.68
CA ILE A 307 -2.73 11.31 -27.03
C ILE A 307 -1.64 12.30 -27.45
N THR A 308 -0.94 12.86 -26.47
CA THR A 308 0.22 13.73 -26.70
C THR A 308 1.44 13.17 -25.99
N HIS A 309 2.63 13.36 -26.56
CA HIS A 309 3.86 12.88 -25.91
C HIS A 309 5.11 13.63 -26.36
N GLN A 310 6.17 13.51 -25.55
CA GLN A 310 7.52 13.98 -25.88
C GLN A 310 8.12 13.16 -27.04
N ARG A 311 9.07 13.76 -27.79
CA ARG A 311 9.85 12.97 -28.77
C ARG A 311 10.72 11.94 -28.06
N GLY A 312 10.64 10.68 -28.52
CA GLY A 312 11.35 9.57 -27.88
C GLY A 312 10.87 9.31 -26.45
N ALA A 313 9.56 9.42 -26.22
CA ALA A 313 8.96 9.28 -24.90
C ALA A 313 9.30 7.94 -24.23
N ILE A 314 9.39 7.96 -22.91
CA ILE A 314 9.59 6.77 -22.07
C ILE A 314 8.26 6.41 -21.41
N TYR A 315 7.88 5.13 -21.41
CA TYR A 315 6.67 4.64 -20.73
C TYR A 315 7.03 4.17 -19.31
N PRO A 316 6.78 4.96 -18.26
CA PRO A 316 6.92 4.49 -16.90
C PRO A 316 5.71 3.64 -16.50
N THR A 317 5.98 2.55 -15.81
CA THR A 317 4.96 1.62 -15.34
C THR A 317 5.43 0.96 -14.05
N THR A 318 4.52 0.27 -13.38
CA THR A 318 4.84 -0.60 -12.23
C THR A 318 4.12 -1.92 -12.34
N ILE A 319 4.46 -2.85 -11.44
CA ILE A 319 3.71 -4.09 -11.22
C ILE A 319 3.38 -4.18 -9.73
N VAL A 320 2.23 -4.77 -9.42
CA VAL A 320 1.83 -5.09 -8.06
C VAL A 320 1.60 -6.59 -7.94
N GLY A 321 1.76 -7.12 -6.74
CA GLY A 321 1.58 -8.54 -6.47
C GLY A 321 1.94 -8.87 -5.03
N LYS A 322 2.29 -10.13 -4.76
CA LYS A 322 2.73 -10.53 -3.41
C LYS A 322 3.94 -9.69 -2.98
N PRO A 323 3.86 -8.94 -1.87
CA PRO A 323 4.90 -8.00 -1.45
C PRO A 323 6.19 -8.71 -0.99
N PRO A 324 7.34 -8.00 -0.93
CA PRO A 324 7.51 -6.59 -1.28
C PRO A 324 7.62 -6.37 -2.79
N MET A 325 7.07 -5.24 -3.24
CA MET A 325 7.10 -4.75 -4.62
C MET A 325 7.40 -3.24 -4.60
N GLU A 326 7.33 -2.59 -5.75
CA GLU A 326 7.62 -1.15 -5.89
C GLU A 326 6.68 -0.27 -5.03
N ASP A 327 5.40 -0.62 -4.98
CA ASP A 327 4.35 0.00 -4.18
C ASP A 327 4.61 -0.05 -2.66
N TYR A 328 5.24 -1.11 -2.14
CA TYR A 328 5.65 -1.19 -0.73
C TYR A 328 6.60 -0.04 -0.36
N TRP A 329 7.58 0.26 -1.21
CA TRP A 329 8.54 1.34 -0.96
C TRP A 329 7.92 2.72 -1.13
N MET A 330 6.99 2.88 -2.07
CA MET A 330 6.17 4.08 -2.18
C MET A 330 5.34 4.31 -0.90
N GLY A 331 4.76 3.24 -0.36
CA GLY A 331 4.09 3.23 0.94
C GLY A 331 5.04 3.59 2.07
N LYS A 332 6.27 3.05 2.09
CA LYS A 332 7.27 3.39 3.10
C LYS A 332 7.59 4.89 3.12
N ALA A 333 7.63 5.54 1.97
CA ALA A 333 7.78 7.00 1.91
C ALA A 333 6.58 7.73 2.51
N THR A 334 5.36 7.26 2.26
CA THR A 334 4.13 7.76 2.92
C THR A 334 4.22 7.57 4.44
N GLU A 335 4.63 6.39 4.90
CA GLU A 335 4.81 6.10 6.32
C GLU A 335 5.72 7.13 7.01
N ARG A 336 6.89 7.40 6.42
CA ARG A 336 7.82 8.37 6.98
C ARG A 336 7.28 9.80 6.87
N LEU A 337 6.79 10.20 5.70
CA LEU A 337 6.34 11.58 5.47
C LEU A 337 5.22 11.98 6.43
N PHE A 338 4.24 11.10 6.69
CA PHE A 338 3.05 11.43 7.47
C PHE A 338 3.18 11.17 8.98
N LEU A 339 4.28 10.58 9.46
CA LEU A 339 4.52 10.39 10.91
C LEU A 339 4.29 11.67 11.74
N PRO A 340 4.82 12.86 11.36
CA PRO A 340 4.60 14.08 12.15
C PRO A 340 3.12 14.48 12.25
N LEU A 341 2.33 14.21 11.19
CA LEU A 341 0.90 14.51 11.20
C LEU A 341 0.15 13.54 12.13
N LEU A 342 0.53 12.25 12.12
CA LEU A 342 0.02 11.28 13.08
C LEU A 342 0.34 11.70 14.52
N GLN A 343 1.58 12.13 14.79
CA GLN A 343 2.01 12.62 16.10
C GLN A 343 1.29 13.90 16.55
N LEU A 344 0.82 14.72 15.62
CA LEU A 344 0.01 15.89 15.96
C LEU A 344 -1.34 15.49 16.59
N PHE A 345 -1.97 14.43 16.07
CA PHE A 345 -3.25 13.93 16.58
C PHE A 345 -3.08 12.92 17.74
N LEU A 346 -2.00 12.13 17.72
CA LEU A 346 -1.66 11.09 18.68
C LEU A 346 -0.26 11.35 19.27
N GLY A 347 -0.14 12.42 20.07
CA GLY A 347 1.14 12.91 20.60
C GLY A 347 1.89 11.95 21.53
N GLU A 348 1.29 10.83 21.90
CA GLU A 348 1.94 9.72 22.60
C GLU A 348 2.72 8.76 21.68
N VAL A 349 2.44 8.75 20.37
CA VAL A 349 3.12 7.90 19.39
C VAL A 349 4.52 8.43 19.12
N THR A 350 5.52 7.56 19.20
CA THR A 350 6.93 7.89 18.92
C THR A 350 7.34 7.52 17.51
N ASP A 351 6.91 6.36 17.02
CA ASP A 351 7.16 5.88 15.66
C ASP A 351 6.09 4.84 15.27
N TYR A 352 6.01 4.48 13.99
CA TYR A 352 5.12 3.43 13.50
C TYR A 352 5.68 2.69 12.28
N ALA A 353 5.26 1.46 12.05
CA ALA A 353 5.66 0.67 10.90
C ALA A 353 4.45 -0.01 10.24
N MET A 354 4.53 -0.10 8.92
CA MET A 354 3.60 -0.81 8.03
C MET A 354 4.40 -1.87 7.25
N PRO A 355 4.54 -3.10 7.78
CA PRO A 355 5.40 -4.12 7.20
C PRO A 355 4.88 -4.64 5.85
N ALA A 356 5.78 -5.17 5.03
CA ALA A 356 5.46 -5.66 3.68
C ALA A 356 4.45 -6.80 3.74
N GLU A 357 4.60 -7.72 4.69
CA GLU A 357 3.71 -8.85 4.94
C GLU A 357 2.29 -8.40 5.29
N GLY A 358 2.14 -7.20 5.87
CA GLY A 358 0.85 -6.56 6.09
C GLY A 358 0.29 -5.86 4.87
N VAL A 359 0.78 -6.15 3.66
CA VAL A 359 0.44 -5.46 2.40
C VAL A 359 0.41 -3.94 2.59
N PHE A 360 1.41 -3.46 3.35
CA PHE A 360 1.47 -2.11 3.91
C PHE A 360 0.39 -1.82 4.96
N HIS A 361 -0.87 -1.69 4.56
CA HIS A 361 -1.90 -1.08 5.42
C HIS A 361 -2.68 -2.07 6.31
N ASN A 362 -2.64 -3.39 6.10
CA ASN A 362 -3.39 -4.36 6.92
C ASN A 362 -2.86 -4.43 8.35
N LEU A 363 -1.58 -4.16 8.59
CA LEU A 363 -0.96 -4.15 9.90
C LEU A 363 -0.26 -2.81 10.17
N ILE A 364 -0.63 -2.16 11.26
CA ILE A 364 0.05 -0.97 11.78
C ILE A 364 0.66 -1.30 13.14
N ILE A 365 1.97 -1.12 13.27
CA ILE A 365 2.70 -1.31 14.54
C ILE A 365 3.12 0.07 15.05
N LEU A 366 2.75 0.44 16.27
CA LEU A 366 3.04 1.76 16.85
C LEU A 366 3.88 1.61 18.11
N SER A 367 4.97 2.35 18.22
CA SER A 367 5.65 2.58 19.49
C SER A 367 5.03 3.82 20.15
N ALA A 368 4.74 3.72 21.45
CA ALA A 368 4.09 4.80 22.16
C ALA A 368 4.51 4.93 23.63
N LYS A 369 4.43 6.16 24.15
CA LYS A 369 4.61 6.48 25.57
C LYS A 369 3.27 6.34 26.29
N THR A 370 2.95 5.13 26.73
CA THR A 370 1.77 4.85 27.56
C THR A 370 1.92 5.48 28.95
N ARG A 371 0.80 5.93 29.54
CA ARG A 371 0.83 6.75 30.79
C ARG A 371 -0.28 6.39 31.77
N PHE A 372 -1.32 5.70 31.30
CA PHE A 372 -2.48 5.32 32.09
C PHE A 372 -3.12 4.06 31.50
N PRO A 373 -3.88 3.29 32.29
CA PRO A 373 -4.65 2.15 31.79
C PRO A 373 -5.60 2.57 30.67
N GLY A 374 -5.68 1.80 29.57
CA GLY A 374 -6.52 2.14 28.42
C GLY A 374 -5.84 3.01 27.35
N HIS A 375 -4.59 3.46 27.57
CA HIS A 375 -3.93 4.38 26.64
C HIS A 375 -3.67 3.72 25.26
N ALA A 376 -3.34 2.43 25.23
CA ALA A 376 -3.15 1.68 23.99
C ALA A 376 -4.45 1.61 23.17
N GLN A 377 -5.60 1.36 23.82
CA GLN A 377 -6.91 1.34 23.18
C GLN A 377 -7.27 2.72 22.60
N LYS A 378 -6.98 3.81 23.32
CA LYS A 378 -7.16 5.18 22.81
C LYS A 378 -6.36 5.41 21.52
N ILE A 379 -5.13 4.91 21.45
CA ILE A 379 -4.31 4.98 20.22
C ILE A 379 -4.96 4.16 19.09
N MET A 380 -5.39 2.92 19.37
CA MET A 380 -6.04 2.04 18.38
C MET A 380 -7.29 2.69 17.78
N TYR A 381 -8.18 3.23 18.61
CA TYR A 381 -9.36 3.95 18.13
C TYR A 381 -9.01 5.21 17.35
N GLY A 382 -7.94 5.91 17.75
CA GLY A 382 -7.41 7.05 17.00
C GLY A 382 -6.98 6.66 15.59
N VAL A 383 -6.18 5.60 15.46
CA VAL A 383 -5.74 5.05 14.18
C VAL A 383 -6.93 4.66 13.29
N TRP A 384 -7.90 3.94 13.84
CA TRP A 384 -9.10 3.55 13.08
C TRP A 384 -10.04 4.70 12.75
N GLY A 385 -9.87 5.87 13.38
CA GLY A 385 -10.61 7.10 13.07
C GLY A 385 -9.92 8.04 12.08
N LEU A 386 -8.69 7.74 11.63
CA LEU A 386 -7.87 8.67 10.84
C LEU A 386 -7.75 8.25 9.38
N GLY A 387 -8.41 9.01 8.48
CA GLY A 387 -8.22 8.91 7.03
C GLY A 387 -8.25 7.47 6.50
N LEU A 388 -7.30 7.11 5.64
CA LEU A 388 -7.18 5.75 5.11
C LEU A 388 -6.63 4.73 6.12
N MET A 389 -6.12 5.14 7.29
CA MET A 389 -5.68 4.20 8.34
C MET A 389 -6.87 3.42 8.93
N MET A 390 -8.10 3.91 8.74
CA MET A 390 -9.34 3.18 9.08
C MET A 390 -9.40 1.78 8.46
N LEU A 391 -8.75 1.58 7.30
CA LEU A 391 -8.76 0.31 6.56
C LEU A 391 -7.90 -0.77 7.24
N SER A 392 -6.96 -0.40 8.12
CA SER A 392 -6.08 -1.36 8.80
C SER A 392 -6.85 -2.43 9.58
N LYS A 393 -6.44 -3.69 9.40
CA LYS A 393 -7.10 -4.87 9.99
C LYS A 393 -6.56 -5.19 11.38
N ALA A 394 -5.27 -4.93 11.59
CA ALA A 394 -4.57 -5.18 12.83
C ALA A 394 -3.77 -3.96 13.26
N VAL A 395 -3.83 -3.64 14.55
CA VAL A 395 -3.01 -2.59 15.17
C VAL A 395 -2.27 -3.19 16.36
N ILE A 396 -0.94 -3.06 16.41
CA ILE A 396 -0.12 -3.47 17.55
C ILE A 396 0.44 -2.20 18.19
N VAL A 397 0.27 -2.05 19.50
CA VAL A 397 0.88 -0.96 20.28
C VAL A 397 1.95 -1.55 21.18
N VAL A 398 3.20 -1.09 21.02
CA VAL A 398 4.36 -1.43 21.83
C VAL A 398 4.88 -0.20 22.59
N ASP A 399 5.73 -0.44 23.59
CA ASP A 399 6.37 0.66 24.32
C ASP A 399 7.34 1.46 23.42
N ALA A 400 7.55 2.73 23.78
CA ALA A 400 8.37 3.69 23.04
C ALA A 400 9.85 3.28 22.84
N ASP A 401 10.35 2.28 23.58
CA ASP A 401 11.72 1.78 23.49
C ASP A 401 11.85 0.54 22.57
N VAL A 402 10.74 0.05 22.01
CA VAL A 402 10.72 -1.04 21.03
C VAL A 402 10.85 -0.46 19.63
N ASP A 403 11.85 -0.91 18.86
CA ASP A 403 11.98 -0.54 17.46
C ASP A 403 10.92 -1.25 16.62
N VAL A 404 9.96 -0.49 16.10
CA VAL A 404 8.87 -1.00 15.25
C VAL A 404 9.34 -1.44 13.87
N HIS A 405 10.55 -1.10 13.46
CA HIS A 405 11.17 -1.56 12.22
C HIS A 405 12.00 -2.84 12.40
N ASP A 406 12.10 -3.36 13.63
CA ASP A 406 12.72 -4.64 13.94
C ASP A 406 11.64 -5.68 14.32
N PRO A 407 11.27 -6.59 13.40
CA PRO A 407 10.28 -7.62 13.66
C PRO A 407 10.58 -8.50 14.88
N ALA A 408 11.86 -8.71 15.22
CA ALA A 408 12.23 -9.54 16.36
C ALA A 408 11.91 -8.85 17.69
N GLN A 409 12.15 -7.53 17.78
CA GLN A 409 11.77 -6.75 18.96
C GLN A 409 10.25 -6.66 19.13
N VAL A 410 9.51 -6.45 18.05
CA VAL A 410 8.04 -6.44 18.09
C VAL A 410 7.49 -7.82 18.49
N ALA A 411 8.00 -8.90 17.89
CA ALA A 411 7.60 -10.26 18.24
C ALA A 411 7.89 -10.56 19.73
N ALA A 412 9.06 -10.16 20.23
CA ALA A 412 9.39 -10.30 21.64
C ALA A 412 8.43 -9.52 22.55
N ALA A 413 8.04 -8.30 22.18
CA ALA A 413 7.05 -7.52 22.94
C ALA A 413 5.70 -8.23 22.98
N VAL A 414 5.19 -8.68 21.83
CA VAL A 414 3.91 -9.40 21.74
C VAL A 414 3.94 -10.68 22.57
N LEU A 415 4.91 -11.57 22.34
CA LEU A 415 4.96 -12.88 22.98
C LEU A 415 5.20 -12.80 24.50
N ASN A 416 5.94 -11.78 24.96
CA ASN A 416 6.26 -11.63 26.38
C ASN A 416 5.23 -10.83 27.16
N LEU A 417 4.46 -9.94 26.53
CA LEU A 417 3.64 -8.96 27.25
C LEU A 417 2.13 -9.16 27.07
N VAL A 418 1.70 -9.81 25.99
CA VAL A 418 0.28 -10.04 25.70
C VAL A 418 -0.27 -11.23 26.47
N ASP A 419 -1.43 -11.05 27.06
CA ASP A 419 -2.40 -12.07 27.42
C ASP A 419 -3.58 -11.93 26.45
N TRP A 420 -3.78 -12.93 25.59
CA TRP A 420 -4.76 -12.87 24.51
C TRP A 420 -6.22 -12.81 25.00
N ARG A 421 -6.47 -12.98 26.30
CA ARG A 421 -7.80 -12.76 26.90
C ARG A 421 -8.01 -11.32 27.36
N ARG A 422 -6.95 -10.53 27.55
CA ARG A 422 -7.03 -9.23 28.24
C ARG A 422 -6.52 -8.07 27.43
N ASP A 423 -5.54 -8.31 26.56
CA ASP A 423 -4.80 -7.23 25.90
C ASP A 423 -5.16 -7.11 24.43
N ILE A 424 -6.31 -7.66 24.02
CA ILE A 424 -6.82 -7.50 22.67
C ILE A 424 -8.15 -6.75 22.65
N THR A 425 -8.31 -5.89 21.66
CA THR A 425 -9.54 -5.14 21.39
C THR A 425 -10.07 -5.56 20.04
N LEU A 426 -11.28 -6.11 20.02
CA LEU A 426 -11.97 -6.47 18.78
C LEU A 426 -13.00 -5.42 18.43
N VAL A 427 -13.01 -4.98 17.18
CA VAL A 427 -14.03 -4.07 16.64
C VAL A 427 -14.47 -4.54 15.27
N ASP A 428 -15.68 -4.16 14.89
CA ASP A 428 -16.14 -4.26 13.50
C ASP A 428 -15.96 -2.89 12.84
N GLY A 429 -15.57 -2.85 11.56
CA GLY A 429 -15.35 -1.59 10.87
C GLY A 429 -15.04 -1.72 9.38
N PRO A 430 -14.81 -0.59 8.69
CA PRO A 430 -14.51 -0.58 7.26
C PRO A 430 -13.16 -1.24 6.99
N VAL A 431 -13.10 -2.14 6.02
CA VAL A 431 -11.85 -2.75 5.52
C VAL A 431 -11.70 -2.42 4.04
N ASP A 432 -10.51 -2.67 3.48
CA ASP A 432 -10.25 -2.40 2.07
C ASP A 432 -11.27 -3.13 1.16
N GLN A 433 -11.66 -2.50 0.05
CA GLN A 433 -12.56 -3.08 -0.94
C GLN A 433 -11.99 -4.40 -1.51
N LEU A 434 -10.67 -4.53 -1.52
CA LEU A 434 -9.93 -5.69 -1.99
C LEU A 434 -9.74 -6.77 -0.91
N ASP A 435 -10.20 -6.56 0.33
CA ASP A 435 -10.14 -7.57 1.38
C ASP A 435 -11.07 -8.74 1.04
N HIS A 436 -10.48 -9.83 0.58
CA HIS A 436 -11.20 -11.05 0.24
C HIS A 436 -11.68 -11.81 1.47
N SER A 437 -11.04 -11.65 2.63
CA SER A 437 -11.42 -12.37 3.85
C SER A 437 -12.62 -11.75 4.56
N ALA A 438 -12.94 -10.48 4.26
CA ALA A 438 -13.98 -9.69 4.91
C ALA A 438 -15.34 -10.39 4.91
N LEU A 439 -16.05 -10.28 6.03
CA LEU A 439 -17.40 -10.86 6.20
C LEU A 439 -18.44 -10.25 5.26
N GLN A 440 -18.34 -8.97 4.99
CA GLN A 440 -19.16 -8.24 4.02
C GLN A 440 -18.25 -7.43 3.10
N ASP A 441 -18.77 -6.99 1.95
CA ASP A 441 -18.01 -6.11 1.06
C ASP A 441 -17.54 -4.87 1.83
N SER A 442 -16.22 -4.67 1.88
CA SER A 442 -15.56 -3.53 2.54
C SER A 442 -15.90 -3.37 4.05
N TYR A 443 -16.38 -4.41 4.74
CA TYR A 443 -16.72 -4.36 6.17
C TYR A 443 -16.43 -5.69 6.88
N GLY A 444 -15.66 -5.65 7.97
CA GLY A 444 -15.17 -6.86 8.65
C GLY A 444 -14.64 -6.62 10.05
N GLY A 445 -14.14 -7.69 10.67
CA GLY A 445 -13.55 -7.69 12.00
C GLY A 445 -12.09 -7.20 12.00
N LYS A 446 -11.73 -6.44 13.03
CA LYS A 446 -10.38 -5.89 13.26
C LYS A 446 -9.88 -6.24 14.66
N ILE A 447 -8.56 -6.32 14.83
CA ILE A 447 -7.90 -6.57 16.11
C ILE A 447 -6.92 -5.44 16.48
N GLY A 448 -7.00 -5.00 17.73
CA GLY A 448 -5.99 -4.18 18.38
C GLY A 448 -5.27 -5.01 19.43
N ILE A 449 -3.95 -4.94 19.51
CA ILE A 449 -3.11 -5.73 20.43
C ILE A 449 -2.27 -4.76 21.26
N ASP A 450 -2.50 -4.77 22.57
CA ASP A 450 -1.75 -3.96 23.54
C ASP A 450 -0.55 -4.75 24.09
N ALA A 451 0.55 -4.70 23.33
CA ALA A 451 1.84 -5.30 23.68
C ALA A 451 2.73 -4.37 24.52
N THR A 452 2.17 -3.40 25.24
CA THR A 452 2.92 -2.56 26.18
C THR A 452 3.11 -3.23 27.53
N ARG A 453 4.16 -2.85 28.28
CA ARG A 453 4.40 -3.36 29.63
C ARG A 453 3.26 -2.98 30.58
N LYS A 454 2.80 -3.94 31.38
CA LYS A 454 1.78 -3.72 32.43
C LYS A 454 2.46 -3.58 33.78
N THR A 455 2.11 -2.56 34.56
CA THR A 455 2.76 -2.28 35.86
C THR A 455 2.63 -3.41 36.87
N ASN A 456 1.53 -4.17 36.79
CA ASN A 456 1.17 -5.19 37.79
C ASN A 456 1.33 -6.63 37.27
N ARG A 457 1.83 -6.81 36.05
CA ARG A 457 1.97 -8.14 35.43
C ARG A 457 3.38 -8.33 34.86
N PRO A 458 4.17 -9.29 35.37
CA PRO A 458 5.50 -9.56 34.84
C PRO A 458 5.41 -10.14 33.42
N PRO A 459 6.50 -10.11 32.64
CA PRO A 459 6.59 -10.80 31.35
C PRO A 459 6.23 -12.29 31.45
N ALA A 460 5.81 -12.87 30.33
CA ALA A 460 5.50 -14.30 30.26
C ALA A 460 6.76 -15.11 30.61
N PRO A 461 6.61 -16.28 31.27
CA PRO A 461 7.72 -17.19 31.45
C PRO A 461 8.25 -17.65 30.08
N ALA A 462 9.52 -18.06 30.05
CA ALA A 462 10.10 -18.64 28.85
C ALA A 462 9.28 -19.85 28.37
N PRO A 463 9.05 -20.01 27.06
CA PRO A 463 8.30 -21.14 26.53
C PRO A 463 8.94 -22.48 26.91
N VAL A 464 8.10 -23.45 27.27
CA VAL A 464 8.53 -24.83 27.57
C VAL A 464 8.92 -25.53 26.26
N ALA A 465 9.85 -26.48 26.34
CA ALA A 465 10.23 -27.31 25.20
C ALA A 465 9.01 -28.01 24.58
N LEU A 466 8.87 -27.90 23.26
CA LEU A 466 7.72 -28.47 22.54
C LEU A 466 7.83 -30.00 22.45
N PRO A 467 6.76 -30.75 22.75
CA PRO A 467 6.72 -32.20 22.57
C PRO A 467 6.59 -32.56 21.08
N ALA A 468 7.70 -32.46 20.35
CA ALA A 468 7.73 -32.55 18.89
C ALA A 468 7.10 -33.83 18.31
N ALA A 469 7.30 -34.98 18.96
CA ALA A 469 6.73 -36.26 18.51
C ALA A 469 5.19 -36.27 18.59
N ASP A 470 4.63 -35.74 19.68
CA ASP A 470 3.18 -35.66 19.88
C ASP A 470 2.54 -34.65 18.93
N ILE A 471 3.22 -33.51 18.70
CA ILE A 471 2.77 -32.51 17.72
C ILE A 471 2.74 -33.13 16.32
N SER A 472 3.83 -33.76 15.88
CA SER A 472 3.89 -34.43 14.57
C SER A 472 2.81 -35.50 14.42
N ALA A 473 2.53 -36.27 15.47
CA ALA A 473 1.43 -37.25 15.45
C ALA A 473 0.05 -36.57 15.31
N ALA A 474 -0.15 -35.41 15.94
CA ALA A 474 -1.42 -34.67 15.90
C ALA A 474 -1.71 -33.98 14.57
N VAL A 475 -0.68 -33.58 13.82
CA VAL A 475 -0.82 -32.84 12.55
C VAL A 475 -0.48 -33.67 11.31
N GLY A 476 -0.03 -34.91 11.47
CA GLY A 476 0.24 -35.82 10.35
C GLY A 476 1.65 -35.69 9.75
N GLY A 477 2.68 -35.57 10.59
CA GLY A 477 4.09 -35.58 10.19
C GLY A 477 4.74 -34.19 10.27
N ASP A 478 5.42 -33.79 9.19
CA ASP A 478 6.17 -32.53 9.04
C ASP A 478 5.28 -31.32 8.71
N ALA A 479 4.00 -31.39 9.08
CA ALA A 479 3.00 -30.37 8.78
C ALA A 479 3.06 -29.15 9.72
N TRP A 480 4.22 -28.88 10.35
CA TRP A 480 4.36 -27.79 11.31
C TRP A 480 5.78 -27.22 11.40
N ALA A 481 5.89 -25.99 11.89
CA ALA A 481 7.14 -25.36 12.26
C ALA A 481 6.95 -24.46 13.50
N ALA A 482 8.04 -24.20 14.21
CA ALA A 482 8.10 -23.30 15.36
C ALA A 482 9.27 -22.33 15.21
N SER A 483 9.13 -21.38 14.28
CA SER A 483 10.18 -20.39 13.98
C SER A 483 10.35 -19.33 15.08
N TYR A 484 9.35 -19.17 15.97
CA TYR A 484 9.44 -18.34 17.18
C TYR A 484 9.07 -19.16 18.41
N PRO A 485 9.78 -18.98 19.55
CA PRO A 485 9.40 -19.59 20.82
C PRO A 485 7.96 -19.23 21.20
N GLY A 486 7.13 -20.24 21.52
CA GLY A 486 5.74 -20.04 21.90
C GLY A 486 4.77 -19.81 20.74
N VAL A 487 5.21 -19.98 19.48
CA VAL A 487 4.34 -19.94 18.29
C VAL A 487 4.51 -21.24 17.51
N LEU A 488 3.38 -21.86 17.15
CA LEU A 488 3.34 -23.04 16.30
C LEU A 488 2.54 -22.72 15.03
N VAL A 489 3.19 -22.83 13.88
CA VAL A 489 2.54 -22.71 12.57
C VAL A 489 2.29 -24.12 12.04
N VAL A 490 1.05 -24.41 11.64
CA VAL A 490 0.63 -25.75 11.20
C VAL A 490 -0.12 -25.69 9.88
N ARG A 491 0.07 -26.71 9.03
CA ARG A 491 -0.79 -26.95 7.88
C ARG A 491 -2.03 -27.72 8.31
N VAL A 492 -3.18 -27.32 7.81
CA VAL A 492 -4.45 -28.01 8.07
C VAL A 492 -5.08 -28.45 6.77
N ASN A 493 -5.41 -29.75 6.69
CA ASN A 493 -6.29 -30.27 5.67
C ASN A 493 -7.73 -30.30 6.20
N LYS A 494 -8.54 -29.29 5.83
CA LYS A 494 -9.93 -29.16 6.29
C LYS A 494 -10.83 -30.34 5.91
N LEU A 495 -10.45 -31.14 4.91
CA LEU A 495 -11.19 -32.34 4.53
C LEU A 495 -11.03 -33.48 5.55
N GLN A 496 -9.95 -33.46 6.33
CA GLN A 496 -9.66 -34.47 7.34
C GLN A 496 -10.06 -34.01 8.74
N ARG A 497 -9.82 -32.74 9.06
CA ARG A 497 -10.06 -32.17 10.39
C ARG A 497 -10.26 -30.67 10.31
N SER A 498 -11.21 -30.13 11.07
CA SER A 498 -11.39 -28.68 11.13
C SER A 498 -10.20 -28.00 11.82
N VAL A 499 -9.99 -26.71 11.52
CA VAL A 499 -8.95 -25.90 12.18
C VAL A 499 -9.20 -25.82 13.69
N ARG A 500 -10.45 -25.63 14.12
CA ARG A 500 -10.83 -25.57 15.54
C ARG A 500 -10.52 -26.86 16.29
N GLU A 501 -10.82 -28.02 15.71
CA GLU A 501 -10.46 -29.30 16.32
C GLU A 501 -8.95 -29.50 16.37
N THR A 502 -8.21 -29.04 15.35
CA THR A 502 -6.75 -29.10 15.30
C THR A 502 -6.15 -28.29 16.45
N PHE A 503 -6.60 -27.03 16.62
CA PHE A 503 -6.19 -26.19 17.75
C PHE A 503 -6.49 -26.83 19.11
N ALA A 504 -7.69 -27.39 19.28
CA ALA A 504 -8.07 -28.05 20.52
C ALA A 504 -7.19 -29.28 20.85
N ALA A 505 -6.68 -30.01 19.86
CA ALA A 505 -5.70 -31.08 20.12
C ALA A 505 -4.33 -30.53 20.45
N LEU A 506 -3.86 -29.53 19.72
CA LEU A 506 -2.54 -28.95 19.93
C LEU A 506 -2.43 -28.30 21.31
N TRP A 507 -3.46 -27.58 21.79
CA TRP A 507 -3.44 -27.04 23.15
C TRP A 507 -3.53 -28.07 24.27
N LYS A 508 -4.01 -29.30 24.00
CA LYS A 508 -3.88 -30.41 24.97
C LYS A 508 -2.45 -30.91 25.09
N ILE A 509 -1.67 -30.78 24.03
CA ILE A 509 -0.28 -31.24 23.93
C ILE A 509 0.68 -30.14 24.40
N ALA A 510 0.46 -28.92 23.96
CA ALA A 510 1.23 -27.72 24.24
C ALA A 510 0.28 -26.57 24.63
N PRO A 511 -0.08 -26.40 25.90
CA PRO A 511 -1.12 -25.45 26.32
C PRO A 511 -0.70 -23.98 26.18
N ASP A 512 0.60 -23.69 26.23
CA ASP A 512 1.12 -22.31 26.31
C ASP A 512 1.53 -21.71 24.94
N VAL A 513 1.18 -22.35 23.82
CA VAL A 513 1.55 -21.87 22.49
C VAL A 513 0.43 -21.10 21.80
N ASN A 514 0.82 -20.09 21.03
CA ASN A 514 -0.05 -19.47 20.03
C ASN A 514 -0.01 -20.30 18.74
N LEU A 515 -1.15 -20.45 18.08
CA LEU A 515 -1.32 -21.31 16.92
C LEU A 515 -1.66 -20.49 15.68
N ILE A 516 -1.06 -20.83 14.54
CA ILE A 516 -1.43 -20.30 13.23
C ILE A 516 -1.67 -21.48 12.30
N ALA A 517 -2.87 -21.58 11.72
CA ALA A 517 -3.21 -22.59 10.72
C ALA A 517 -3.12 -22.02 9.31
N LEU A 518 -2.37 -22.69 8.44
CA LEU A 518 -2.22 -22.40 7.01
C LEU A 518 -2.79 -23.53 6.16
N ASP A 519 -3.06 -23.24 4.89
CA ASP A 519 -3.49 -24.25 3.91
C ASP A 519 -2.44 -25.35 3.72
N SER A 520 -2.86 -26.52 3.24
CA SER A 520 -1.99 -27.70 3.09
C SER A 520 -0.81 -27.52 2.14
N GLY A 521 -0.90 -26.57 1.20
CA GLY A 521 0.19 -26.22 0.28
C GLY A 521 1.19 -25.20 0.80
N ALA A 522 0.92 -24.54 1.93
CA ALA A 522 1.74 -23.43 2.43
C ALA A 522 3.06 -23.90 3.07
N ASN A 523 4.10 -23.09 2.98
CA ASN A 523 5.37 -23.35 3.66
C ASN A 523 5.33 -22.87 5.12
N VAL A 524 5.14 -23.80 6.06
CA VAL A 524 5.10 -23.48 7.51
C VAL A 524 6.43 -22.96 8.06
N GLY A 525 7.56 -23.23 7.40
CA GLY A 525 8.87 -22.74 7.82
C GLY A 525 9.14 -21.28 7.39
N ASP A 526 8.37 -20.75 6.44
CA ASP A 526 8.49 -19.38 5.97
C ASP A 526 7.63 -18.44 6.81
N VAL A 527 8.29 -17.70 7.70
CA VAL A 527 7.65 -16.72 8.58
C VAL A 527 6.99 -15.58 7.80
N SER A 528 7.63 -15.12 6.72
CA SER A 528 7.11 -14.00 5.93
C SER A 528 5.85 -14.43 5.19
N GLU A 529 5.83 -15.65 4.63
CA GLU A 529 4.62 -16.24 4.03
C GLU A 529 3.51 -16.43 5.08
N ALA A 530 3.83 -16.99 6.24
CA ALA A 530 2.85 -17.20 7.31
C ALA A 530 2.24 -15.86 7.78
N ALA A 531 3.05 -14.81 7.94
CA ALA A 531 2.59 -13.47 8.29
C ALA A 531 1.71 -12.86 7.20
N TRP A 532 2.12 -12.94 5.93
CA TRP A 532 1.34 -12.42 4.81
C TRP A 532 -0.03 -13.10 4.69
N ARG A 533 -0.06 -14.44 4.76
CA ARG A 533 -1.33 -15.20 4.79
C ARG A 533 -2.18 -14.82 5.99
N THR A 534 -1.59 -14.69 7.17
CA THR A 534 -2.31 -14.29 8.38
C THR A 534 -2.96 -12.92 8.23
N LEU A 535 -2.24 -11.94 7.68
CA LEU A 535 -2.75 -10.57 7.56
C LEU A 535 -3.70 -10.39 6.36
N GLY A 536 -3.60 -11.24 5.34
CA GLY A 536 -4.49 -11.25 4.17
C GLY A 536 -5.77 -12.07 4.37
N ASN A 537 -5.67 -13.29 4.91
CA ASN A 537 -6.74 -14.31 4.90
C ASN A 537 -7.65 -14.30 6.13
N VAL A 538 -7.37 -13.45 7.11
CA VAL A 538 -8.07 -13.44 8.41
C VAL A 538 -9.06 -12.30 8.46
N ASP A 539 -10.32 -12.62 8.75
CA ASP A 539 -11.25 -11.70 9.39
C ASP A 539 -11.19 -11.94 10.91
N TRP A 540 -10.77 -10.93 11.67
CA TRP A 540 -10.45 -11.09 13.10
C TRP A 540 -11.66 -11.41 13.97
N ARG A 541 -12.89 -11.25 13.46
CA ARG A 541 -14.12 -11.67 14.15
C ARG A 541 -14.39 -13.15 13.96
N ARG A 542 -14.14 -13.69 12.76
CA ARG A 542 -14.50 -15.07 12.37
C ARG A 542 -13.38 -16.07 12.70
N ASP A 543 -12.15 -15.68 12.45
CA ASP A 543 -11.03 -16.61 12.21
C ASP A 543 -10.07 -16.73 13.40
N MET A 544 -10.50 -16.30 14.58
CA MET A 544 -9.72 -16.36 15.80
C MET A 544 -10.38 -17.26 16.84
N VAL A 545 -9.56 -17.96 17.62
CA VAL A 545 -9.97 -18.72 18.81
C VAL A 545 -9.09 -18.32 19.97
N ILE A 546 -9.69 -18.05 21.13
CA ILE A 546 -8.95 -17.76 22.37
C ILE A 546 -9.01 -18.99 23.27
N ASN A 547 -7.84 -19.47 23.69
CA ASN A 547 -7.71 -20.50 24.71
C ASN A 547 -7.60 -19.89 26.11
N GLY A 548 -8.08 -20.62 27.11
CA GLY A 548 -7.99 -20.22 28.52
C GLY A 548 -9.17 -19.41 29.05
N GLY A 549 -10.14 -18.99 28.23
CA GLY A 549 -11.36 -18.30 28.69
C GLY A 549 -11.84 -17.19 27.75
N PRO A 550 -12.93 -16.48 28.10
CA PRO A 550 -13.42 -15.36 27.30
C PRO A 550 -12.45 -14.18 27.34
N ILE A 551 -12.58 -13.29 26.34
CA ILE A 551 -11.91 -11.99 26.33
C ILE A 551 -12.57 -11.11 27.40
N ASP A 552 -11.79 -10.68 28.37
CA ASP A 552 -12.21 -9.83 29.48
C ASP A 552 -11.02 -8.98 29.96
N HIS A 553 -11.04 -7.69 29.63
CA HIS A 553 -10.01 -6.71 30.04
C HIS A 553 -9.83 -6.62 31.57
N PHE A 554 -10.86 -6.98 32.34
CA PHE A 554 -10.90 -6.86 33.79
C PHE A 554 -10.63 -8.18 34.53
N ALA A 555 -10.32 -9.26 33.81
CA ALA A 555 -9.94 -10.53 34.43
C ALA A 555 -8.74 -10.36 35.38
N ALA A 556 -8.72 -11.10 36.49
CA ALA A 556 -7.65 -10.99 37.49
C ALA A 556 -6.30 -11.58 37.00
N ASP A 557 -5.18 -11.01 37.46
CA ASP A 557 -3.79 -11.38 37.09
C ASP A 557 -3.29 -12.73 37.65
N GLY A 558 -4.17 -13.65 38.03
CA GLY A 558 -3.82 -14.83 38.85
C GLY A 558 -3.66 -16.17 38.14
N GLY A 559 -3.69 -16.23 36.81
CA GLY A 559 -3.70 -17.49 36.03
C GLY A 559 -2.67 -17.57 34.91
N SER A 560 -2.62 -18.70 34.20
CA SER A 560 -1.92 -18.79 32.91
C SER A 560 -2.54 -17.80 31.94
N ARG A 561 -1.69 -17.13 31.16
CA ARG A 561 -2.15 -16.21 30.11
C ARG A 561 -2.99 -16.98 29.10
N GLY A 562 -3.95 -16.33 28.45
CA GLY A 562 -4.64 -16.92 27.32
C GLY A 562 -3.74 -17.00 26.09
N GLN A 563 -4.04 -17.94 25.19
CA GLN A 563 -3.37 -18.13 23.90
C GLN A 563 -4.32 -17.81 22.76
N ILE A 564 -3.78 -17.39 21.63
CA ILE A 564 -4.54 -17.19 20.40
C ILE A 564 -4.30 -18.33 19.42
N GLY A 565 -5.36 -18.77 18.74
CA GLY A 565 -5.31 -19.60 17.54
C GLY A 565 -5.88 -18.80 16.36
N ILE A 566 -5.12 -18.72 15.27
CA ILE A 566 -5.47 -17.92 14.09
C ILE A 566 -5.65 -18.85 12.89
N ASP A 567 -6.86 -18.86 12.32
CA ASP A 567 -7.19 -19.57 11.10
C ASP A 567 -6.88 -18.69 9.88
N ALA A 568 -5.68 -18.84 9.31
CA ALA A 568 -5.24 -18.12 8.11
C ALA A 568 -5.42 -18.94 6.82
N THR A 569 -6.21 -20.02 6.86
CA THR A 569 -6.51 -20.86 5.69
C THR A 569 -7.48 -20.19 4.72
N ALA A 570 -7.59 -20.69 3.49
CA ALA A 570 -8.60 -20.25 2.53
C ALA A 570 -10.02 -20.55 3.03
N LYS A 571 -10.96 -19.60 2.89
CA LYS A 571 -12.33 -19.77 3.40
C LYS A 571 -13.30 -20.19 2.31
N GLY A 572 -14.31 -20.96 2.69
CA GLY A 572 -15.41 -21.34 1.82
C GLY A 572 -16.78 -21.30 2.50
N PRO A 573 -17.84 -21.83 1.85
CA PRO A 573 -19.19 -21.80 2.40
C PRO A 573 -19.33 -22.47 3.78
N ALA A 574 -18.53 -23.50 4.06
CA ALA A 574 -18.50 -24.17 5.37
C ALA A 574 -17.98 -23.25 6.50
N ASP A 575 -17.17 -22.25 6.15
CA ASP A 575 -16.66 -21.23 7.06
C ASP A 575 -17.63 -20.02 7.17
N GLN A 576 -18.86 -20.12 6.64
CA GLN A 576 -19.81 -19.00 6.51
C GLN A 576 -19.26 -17.83 5.66
N HIS A 577 -18.38 -18.15 4.72
CA HIS A 577 -17.86 -17.20 3.73
C HIS A 577 -18.47 -17.54 2.36
N PRO A 578 -19.60 -16.92 1.98
CA PRO A 578 -20.29 -17.24 0.72
C PRO A 578 -19.61 -16.63 -0.51
N ARG A 579 -18.69 -15.69 -0.31
CA ARG A 579 -17.85 -15.13 -1.37
C ARG A 579 -16.86 -16.20 -1.83
N GLY A 580 -16.57 -16.23 -3.14
CA GLY A 580 -15.50 -17.08 -3.66
C GLY A 580 -14.15 -16.65 -3.10
N TRP A 581 -13.25 -17.61 -2.86
CA TRP A 581 -11.88 -17.32 -2.44
C TRP A 581 -11.00 -17.04 -3.66
N PRO A 582 -10.29 -15.90 -3.73
CA PRO A 582 -9.48 -15.58 -4.89
C PRO A 582 -8.25 -16.48 -4.97
N GLN A 583 -7.76 -16.65 -6.19
CA GLN A 583 -6.51 -17.36 -6.44
C GLN A 583 -5.30 -16.47 -6.10
N GLU A 584 -4.27 -17.07 -5.52
CA GLU A 584 -2.97 -16.43 -5.31
C GLU A 584 -2.24 -16.16 -6.62
N LEU A 585 -1.44 -15.09 -6.65
CA LEU A 585 -0.66 -14.75 -7.83
C LEU A 585 0.53 -15.68 -7.99
N GLU A 586 0.55 -16.39 -9.12
CA GLU A 586 1.67 -17.22 -9.54
C GLU A 586 2.10 -16.84 -10.95
N MET A 587 3.40 -16.59 -11.11
CA MET A 587 4.05 -16.39 -12.41
C MET A 587 4.45 -17.75 -13.00
N SER A 588 3.49 -18.65 -13.21
CA SER A 588 3.72 -19.92 -13.90
C SER A 588 3.08 -19.91 -15.28
N ALA A 589 3.81 -20.46 -16.25
CA ALA A 589 3.55 -20.45 -17.69
C ALA A 589 2.24 -21.14 -18.12
#